data_AF-A0A5B0DLC5-F1
#
_entry.id   AF-A0A5B0DLC5-F1
#
_cell.length_a   1.000
_cell.length_b   1.000
_cell.length_c   1.000
_cell.angle_alpha   90.00
_cell.angle_beta   90.00
_cell.angle_gamma   90.00
#
_symmetry.space_group_name_H-M   'P 1'
#
loop_
_entity.id
_entity.type
_entity.pdbx_description
1 polymer ?
#
loop_
_entity_poly.entity_id
_entity_poly.type
_entity_poly.pdbx_seq_one_letter_code
_entity_poly.pdbx_strand_id
1 'polypeptide(L)'
;MEQVQGFVARHGVTLLSEEYLNCKTELLFRCECGKEFETTFDYMKNGSRIKCFVCQPKEGNLFSKGMDTYNKKTHKKFISDFALKQDGEYEILGEYIDCKTGIATKHNCGYVWYPKPDKLLNSENRCPECYSHRNSHLTNDIQKWLDEKSVIYEKEYWFEDCRNQKPLPFDFAVFENDELKMLIEADGQQHFEPFRYIKDLKKREESFRLTRKRDSIKNEYCKKNSIPLLRIPYFDIDNVNEILSNAMLIPSQASENK
;
A
#
# COMPACT_ATOMS: atom_id res chain seq x y z
N MET A 1 59.62 0.37 18.17
CA MET A 1 59.11 -0.72 17.32
C MET A 1 58.90 -2.03 18.08
N GLU A 2 59.90 -2.52 18.80
CA GLU A 2 59.85 -3.81 19.53
C GLU A 2 58.68 -3.93 20.53
N GLN A 3 58.37 -2.86 21.27
CA GLN A 3 57.24 -2.82 22.20
C GLN A 3 55.87 -2.99 21.50
N VAL A 4 55.72 -2.44 20.29
CA VAL A 4 54.48 -2.54 19.51
C VAL A 4 54.35 -3.96 18.97
N GLN A 5 55.41 -4.49 18.35
CA GLN A 5 55.46 -5.86 17.81
C GLN A 5 55.17 -6.91 18.89
N GLY A 6 55.79 -6.80 20.07
CA GLY A 6 55.55 -7.71 21.18
C GLY A 6 54.13 -7.62 21.74
N PHE A 7 53.48 -6.46 21.68
CA PHE A 7 52.08 -6.30 22.10
C PHE A 7 51.11 -6.95 21.11
N VAL A 8 51.27 -6.67 19.81
CA VAL A 8 50.32 -7.13 18.77
C VAL A 8 50.46 -8.62 18.47
N ALA A 9 51.67 -9.19 18.56
CA ALA A 9 51.91 -10.61 18.31
C ALA A 9 51.11 -11.52 19.25
N ARG A 10 50.94 -11.12 20.52
CA ARG A 10 50.13 -11.85 21.51
C ARG A 10 48.63 -11.87 21.20
N HIS A 11 48.18 -11.00 20.30
CA HIS A 11 46.78 -10.84 19.93
C HIS A 11 46.49 -11.29 18.48
N GLY A 12 47.41 -12.01 17.83
CA GLY A 12 47.21 -12.48 16.45
C GLY A 12 47.19 -11.34 15.43
N VAL A 13 47.97 -10.28 15.67
CA VAL A 13 48.10 -9.12 14.78
C VAL A 13 49.58 -8.86 14.50
N THR A 14 49.92 -8.54 13.26
CA THR A 14 51.28 -8.25 12.79
C THR A 14 51.40 -6.79 12.41
N LEU A 15 52.46 -6.11 12.87
CA LEU A 15 52.79 -4.75 12.46
C LEU A 15 53.46 -4.76 11.07
N LEU A 16 52.94 -3.95 10.14
CA LEU A 16 53.47 -3.79 8.78
C LEU A 16 54.21 -2.47 8.56
N SER A 17 53.92 -1.43 9.34
CA SER A 17 54.68 -0.17 9.25
C SER A 17 56.12 -0.32 9.72
N GLU A 18 57.04 0.34 9.01
CA GLU A 18 58.47 0.32 9.29
C GLU A 18 58.92 1.46 10.24
N GLU A 19 58.11 2.51 10.36
CA GLU A 19 58.40 3.69 11.19
C GLU A 19 57.36 3.90 12.28
N TYR A 20 57.80 4.27 13.48
CA TYR A 20 56.94 4.65 14.62
C TYR A 20 57.55 5.84 15.34
N LEU A 21 56.96 7.02 15.14
CA LEU A 21 57.46 8.27 15.70
C LEU A 21 56.90 8.52 17.11
N ASN A 22 55.60 8.26 17.32
CA ASN A 22 54.94 8.45 18.61
C ASN A 22 53.62 7.66 18.72
N CYS A 23 52.98 7.67 19.89
CA CYS A 23 51.76 6.91 20.17
C CYS A 23 50.52 7.33 19.34
N LYS A 24 50.57 8.48 18.68
CA LYS A 24 49.52 8.99 17.77
C LYS A 24 49.86 8.79 16.29
N THR A 25 51.03 8.23 15.98
CA THR A 25 51.40 7.90 14.60
C THR A 25 50.51 6.76 14.11
N GLU A 26 49.94 6.92 12.92
CA GLU A 26 49.17 5.85 12.28
C GLU A 26 50.13 4.76 11.80
N LEU A 27 49.76 3.53 12.12
CA LEU A 27 50.51 2.34 11.80
C LEU A 27 49.58 1.36 11.07
N LEU A 28 50.14 0.64 10.10
CA LEU A 28 49.47 -0.40 9.34
C LEU A 28 49.71 -1.76 10.00
N PHE A 29 48.65 -2.55 10.12
CA PHE A 29 48.67 -3.87 10.74
C PHE A 29 47.95 -4.89 9.87
N ARG A 30 48.29 -6.17 10.05
CA ARG A 30 47.61 -7.33 9.47
C ARG A 30 47.04 -8.22 10.56
N CYS A 31 45.74 -8.49 10.51
CA CYS A 31 45.08 -9.41 11.43
C CYS A 31 45.31 -10.87 11.03
N GLU A 32 45.13 -11.82 11.95
CA GLU A 32 45.19 -13.26 11.67
C GLU A 32 44.28 -13.73 10.53
N CYS A 33 43.17 -13.03 10.27
CA CYS A 33 42.28 -13.33 9.14
C CYS A 33 42.80 -12.82 7.78
N GLY A 34 43.99 -12.25 7.75
CA GLY A 34 44.63 -11.69 6.56
C GLY A 34 44.22 -10.26 6.21
N LYS A 35 43.23 -9.67 6.90
CA LYS A 35 42.82 -8.28 6.63
C LYS A 35 43.81 -7.27 7.22
N GLU A 36 44.15 -6.28 6.41
CA GLU A 36 44.97 -5.15 6.81
C GLU A 36 44.11 -3.99 7.31
N PHE A 37 44.62 -3.25 8.29
CA PHE A 37 43.93 -2.10 8.87
C PHE A 37 44.92 -1.11 9.48
N GLU A 38 44.54 0.15 9.49
CA GLU A 38 45.34 1.26 10.03
C GLU A 38 44.76 1.76 11.35
N THR A 39 45.63 2.08 12.29
CA THR A 39 45.27 2.69 13.58
C THR A 39 46.53 3.16 14.31
N THR A 40 46.37 3.95 15.37
CA THR A 40 47.48 4.33 16.25
C THR A 40 47.73 3.27 17.33
N PHE A 41 48.95 3.24 17.87
CA PHE A 41 49.29 2.33 18.97
C PHE A 41 48.57 2.69 20.28
N ASP A 42 48.36 3.98 20.55
CA ASP A 42 47.58 4.44 21.71
C ASP A 42 46.15 3.88 21.70
N TYR A 43 45.49 3.97 20.53
CA TYR A 43 44.13 3.45 20.37
C TYR A 43 44.07 1.93 20.51
N MET A 44 45.07 1.20 20.05
CA MET A 44 45.10 -0.26 20.22
C MET A 44 45.42 -0.71 21.65
N LYS A 45 46.27 0.03 22.37
CA LYS A 45 46.64 -0.32 23.73
C LYS A 45 45.54 0.02 24.73
N ASN A 46 44.89 1.17 24.55
CA ASN A 46 43.91 1.71 25.50
C ASN A 46 42.46 1.55 25.04
N GLY A 47 42.22 1.26 23.76
CA GLY A 47 40.89 1.10 23.19
C GLY A 47 40.37 -0.33 23.21
N SER A 48 39.08 -0.47 22.90
CA SER A 48 38.36 -1.76 22.93
C SER A 48 38.54 -2.62 21.68
N ARG A 49 39.39 -2.23 20.73
CA ARG A 49 39.58 -2.95 19.46
C ARG A 49 41.06 -3.10 19.11
N ILE A 50 41.53 -4.34 19.17
CA ILE A 50 42.91 -4.75 18.89
C ILE A 50 42.99 -5.44 17.51
N LYS A 51 41.96 -6.22 17.15
CA LYS A 51 41.88 -6.93 15.86
C LYS A 51 41.12 -6.12 14.80
N CYS A 52 41.13 -6.59 13.55
CA CYS A 52 40.36 -5.96 12.48
C CYS A 52 38.84 -5.96 12.80
N PHE A 53 38.09 -5.10 12.11
CA PHE A 53 36.63 -4.97 12.29
C PHE A 53 35.83 -6.26 12.06
N VAL A 54 36.37 -7.21 11.29
CA VAL A 54 35.71 -8.50 11.06
C VAL A 54 35.89 -9.43 12.25
N CYS A 55 37.10 -9.48 12.82
CA CYS A 55 37.42 -10.37 13.93
C CYS A 55 36.99 -9.79 15.29
N GLN A 56 36.83 -8.48 15.40
CA GLN A 56 36.41 -7.80 16.61
C GLN A 56 35.42 -6.66 16.27
N PRO A 57 34.15 -7.00 15.94
CA PRO A 57 33.10 -6.02 15.77
C PRO A 57 32.85 -5.30 17.10
N LYS A 58 32.63 -3.99 17.07
CA LYS A 58 32.28 -3.24 18.28
C LYS A 58 30.86 -3.60 18.72
N GLU A 59 30.69 -4.11 19.94
CA GLU A 59 29.38 -4.22 20.56
C GLU A 59 28.75 -2.82 20.67
N GLY A 60 27.54 -2.67 20.13
CA GLY A 60 26.78 -1.41 20.14
C GLY A 60 26.82 -0.58 18.85
N ASN A 61 27.50 -1.01 17.78
CA ASN A 61 27.44 -0.37 16.45
C ASN A 61 27.19 -1.38 15.33
N LEU A 62 25.97 -1.92 15.30
CA LEU A 62 25.34 -2.26 14.03
C LEU A 62 24.89 -0.92 13.41
N PHE A 63 25.56 -0.54 12.31
CA PHE A 63 25.35 0.62 11.43
C PHE A 63 26.38 1.78 11.47
N SER A 64 27.37 1.61 10.60
CA SER A 64 27.78 2.53 9.51
C SER A 64 28.65 3.75 9.81
N LYS A 65 29.92 3.62 9.41
CA LYS A 65 30.59 4.61 8.54
C LYS A 65 31.72 3.93 7.77
N GLY A 66 31.55 3.80 6.46
CA GLY A 66 32.63 3.49 5.51
C GLY A 66 32.68 2.07 4.96
N MET A 67 31.62 1.60 4.30
CA MET A 67 31.72 0.70 3.14
C MET A 67 30.38 0.76 2.39
N ASP A 68 30.28 1.69 1.46
CA ASP A 68 29.16 1.78 0.52
C ASP A 68 29.22 0.60 -0.47
N THR A 69 28.84 -0.58 -0.02
CA THR A 69 28.10 -1.50 -0.87
C THR A 69 26.74 -1.67 -0.24
N TYR A 70 25.97 -0.59 -0.33
CA TYR A 70 24.53 -0.62 -0.38
C TYR A 70 24.14 -1.91 -1.10
N ASN A 71 23.42 -2.80 -0.41
CA ASN A 71 22.80 -3.95 -1.05
C ASN A 71 21.74 -3.35 -2.00
N LYS A 72 22.17 -2.82 -3.15
CA LYS A 72 21.33 -2.13 -4.14
C LYS A 72 20.42 -3.22 -4.61
N LYS A 73 19.19 -3.19 -4.07
CA LYS A 73 18.11 -4.03 -4.53
C LYS A 73 18.11 -3.88 -6.05
N THR A 74 18.41 -4.97 -6.75
CA THR A 74 18.40 -4.96 -8.21
C THR A 74 16.95 -4.92 -8.67
N HIS A 75 16.71 -4.52 -9.92
CA HIS A 75 15.36 -4.54 -10.48
C HIS A 75 14.71 -5.92 -10.33
N LYS A 76 15.43 -7.01 -10.65
CA LYS A 76 14.95 -8.38 -10.46
C LYS A 76 14.54 -8.66 -9.01
N LYS A 77 15.35 -8.23 -8.03
CA LYS A 77 15.04 -8.41 -6.61
C LYS A 77 13.82 -7.59 -6.18
N PHE A 78 13.66 -6.38 -6.73
CA PHE A 78 12.46 -5.58 -6.50
C PHE A 78 11.20 -6.27 -7.01
N ILE A 79 11.18 -6.73 -8.27
CA ILE A 79 10.03 -7.43 -8.84
C ILE A 79 9.68 -8.69 -8.05
N SER A 80 10.67 -9.50 -7.66
CA SER A 80 10.42 -10.69 -6.82
C SER A 80 9.85 -10.32 -5.44
N ASP A 81 10.39 -9.31 -4.77
CA ASP A 81 9.86 -8.87 -3.47
C ASP A 81 8.46 -8.26 -3.59
N PHE A 82 8.20 -7.58 -4.71
CA PHE A 82 6.91 -6.97 -5.02
C PHE A 82 5.84 -8.04 -5.24
N ALA A 83 6.13 -9.04 -6.06
CA ALA A 83 5.24 -10.17 -6.31
C ALA A 83 4.94 -11.01 -5.06
N LEU A 84 5.89 -11.09 -4.11
CA LEU A 84 5.67 -11.80 -2.83
C LEU A 84 4.80 -11.02 -1.84
N LYS A 85 4.71 -9.70 -1.98
CA LYS A 85 4.03 -8.81 -1.02
C LYS A 85 2.70 -8.25 -1.50
N GLN A 86 2.44 -8.29 -2.81
CA GLN A 86 1.27 -7.71 -3.41
C GLN A 86 0.49 -8.81 -4.14
N ASP A 87 -0.83 -8.81 -4.00
CA ASP A 87 -1.73 -9.83 -4.54
C ASP A 87 -2.02 -9.68 -6.06
N GLY A 88 -1.07 -9.13 -6.82
CA GLY A 88 -1.17 -9.03 -8.29
C GLY A 88 -2.02 -7.87 -8.83
N GLU A 89 -2.40 -6.90 -7.99
CA GLU A 89 -3.19 -5.72 -8.39
C GLU A 89 -2.44 -4.67 -9.24
N TYR A 90 -1.12 -4.77 -9.31
CA TYR A 90 -0.24 -3.76 -9.90
C TYR A 90 0.70 -4.37 -10.93
N GLU A 91 0.79 -3.72 -12.08
CA GLU A 91 1.72 -4.02 -13.16
C GLU A 91 2.86 -2.99 -13.15
N ILE A 92 4.11 -3.46 -12.99
CA ILE A 92 5.30 -2.61 -13.03
C ILE A 92 5.72 -2.43 -14.49
N LEU A 93 5.59 -1.21 -15.02
CA LEU A 93 5.92 -0.86 -16.41
C LEU A 93 7.32 -0.28 -16.57
N GLY A 94 7.90 0.25 -15.49
CA GLY A 94 9.20 0.93 -15.49
C GLY A 94 10.33 0.10 -14.90
N GLU A 95 11.57 0.57 -15.10
CA GLU A 95 12.75 -0.01 -14.48
C GLU A 95 12.94 0.53 -13.04
N TYR A 96 13.39 -0.34 -12.14
CA TYR A 96 13.70 0.05 -10.76
C TYR A 96 15.11 0.63 -10.71
N ILE A 97 15.22 1.89 -10.31
CA ILE A 97 16.50 2.61 -10.18
C ILE A 97 16.96 2.56 -8.71
N ASP A 98 16.11 3.02 -7.81
CA ASP A 98 16.33 3.00 -6.36
C ASP A 98 14.99 3.07 -5.61
N CYS A 99 15.01 3.11 -4.26
CA CYS A 99 13.78 3.10 -3.46
C CYS A 99 13.02 4.43 -3.43
N LYS A 100 13.64 5.54 -3.87
CA LYS A 100 13.13 6.90 -3.76
C LYS A 100 12.67 7.47 -5.11
N THR A 101 13.26 7.01 -6.20
CA THR A 101 12.93 7.40 -7.56
C THR A 101 11.66 6.68 -7.99
N GLY A 102 10.69 7.43 -8.49
CA GLY A 102 9.39 6.89 -8.90
C GLY A 102 9.54 5.85 -10.00
N ILE A 103 8.77 4.77 -9.92
CA ILE A 103 8.73 3.70 -10.93
C ILE A 103 7.38 3.73 -11.65
N ALA A 104 7.35 3.64 -12.98
CA ALA A 104 6.07 3.59 -13.69
C ALA A 104 5.29 2.33 -13.28
N THR A 105 4.09 2.52 -12.76
CA THR A 105 3.23 1.44 -12.27
C THR A 105 1.80 1.69 -12.73
N LYS A 106 1.16 0.64 -13.22
CA LYS A 106 -0.24 0.61 -13.60
C LYS A 106 -1.02 -0.20 -12.56
N HIS A 107 -2.13 0.32 -12.11
CA HIS A 107 -3.09 -0.48 -11.34
C HIS A 107 -4.09 -1.16 -12.28
N ASN A 108 -4.75 -2.22 -11.82
CA ASN A 108 -5.80 -2.90 -12.57
C ASN A 108 -6.94 -1.95 -13.04
N CYS A 109 -7.18 -0.83 -12.35
CA CYS A 109 -8.11 0.21 -12.80
C CYS A 109 -7.65 0.97 -14.07
N GLY A 110 -6.45 0.69 -14.58
CA GLY A 110 -5.90 1.30 -15.80
C GLY A 110 -5.06 2.55 -15.57
N TYR A 111 -5.13 3.18 -14.39
CA TYR A 111 -4.34 4.38 -14.10
C TYR A 111 -2.85 4.07 -13.98
N VAL A 112 -2.03 4.90 -14.60
CA VAL A 112 -0.56 4.80 -14.59
C VAL A 112 0.02 6.00 -13.84
N TRP A 113 0.86 5.74 -12.84
CA TRP A 113 1.59 6.79 -12.12
C TRP A 113 2.98 6.31 -11.68
N TYR A 114 3.68 7.18 -10.94
CA TYR A 114 5.08 6.99 -10.57
C TYR A 114 5.27 6.96 -9.05
N PRO A 115 4.78 5.94 -8.32
CA PRO A 115 4.98 5.84 -6.89
C PRO A 115 6.44 5.56 -6.54
N LYS A 116 6.85 5.96 -5.33
CA LYS A 116 8.12 5.51 -4.75
C LYS A 116 8.06 4.00 -4.48
N PRO A 117 9.04 3.20 -4.95
CA PRO A 117 9.03 1.75 -4.80
C PRO A 117 8.93 1.24 -3.36
N ASP A 118 9.56 1.90 -2.38
CA ASP A 118 9.49 1.50 -0.97
C ASP A 118 8.08 1.69 -0.40
N LYS A 119 7.44 2.81 -0.73
CA LYS A 119 6.08 3.14 -0.31
C LYS A 119 5.04 2.30 -1.01
N LEU A 120 5.25 1.97 -2.28
CA LEU A 120 4.40 1.05 -3.00
C LEU A 120 4.51 -0.37 -2.40
N LEU A 121 5.73 -0.86 -2.19
CA LEU A 121 5.99 -2.20 -1.64
C LEU A 121 5.41 -2.40 -0.23
N ASN A 122 5.47 -1.36 0.62
CA ASN A 122 4.94 -1.37 1.99
C ASN A 122 3.51 -0.85 2.08
N SER A 123 2.82 -0.70 0.95
CA SER A 123 1.41 -0.38 0.92
C SER A 123 1.01 1.02 1.43
N GLU A 124 1.98 1.93 1.54
CA GLU A 124 1.77 3.31 1.99
C GLU A 124 1.32 4.24 0.84
N ASN A 125 1.76 3.97 -0.40
CA ASN A 125 1.34 4.69 -1.59
C ASN A 125 0.50 3.79 -2.49
N ARG A 126 -0.81 3.82 -2.29
CA ARG A 126 -1.82 3.16 -3.13
C ARG A 126 -2.09 3.96 -4.41
N CYS A 127 -2.84 3.36 -5.33
CA CYS A 127 -3.33 4.04 -6.53
C CYS A 127 -3.99 5.39 -6.17
N PRO A 128 -3.44 6.54 -6.61
CA PRO A 128 -3.97 7.86 -6.29
C PRO A 128 -5.38 8.06 -6.84
N GLU A 129 -5.67 7.55 -8.04
CA GLU A 129 -7.03 7.53 -8.57
C GLU A 129 -7.91 6.75 -7.60
N CYS A 130 -7.70 5.44 -7.41
CA CYS A 130 -8.56 4.66 -6.50
C CYS A 130 -8.63 5.23 -5.07
N TYR A 131 -7.55 5.81 -4.54
CA TYR A 131 -7.47 6.38 -3.20
C TYR A 131 -8.25 7.69 -3.05
N SER A 132 -8.09 8.62 -4.00
CA SER A 132 -8.80 9.91 -4.02
C SER A 132 -10.31 9.74 -4.24
N HIS A 133 -10.69 8.57 -4.75
CA HIS A 133 -12.01 8.21 -5.25
C HIS A 133 -12.86 7.38 -4.28
N ARG A 134 -12.33 6.96 -3.13
CA ARG A 134 -13.00 6.07 -2.16
C ARG A 134 -14.28 6.61 -1.50
N ASN A 135 -14.62 7.88 -1.70
CA ASN A 135 -15.86 8.46 -1.19
C ASN A 135 -16.89 8.83 -2.27
N SER A 136 -16.56 8.70 -3.56
CA SER A 136 -17.41 9.20 -4.66
C SER A 136 -17.48 8.32 -5.92
N HIS A 137 -16.80 7.16 -5.97
CA HIS A 137 -16.69 6.39 -7.22
C HIS A 137 -17.69 5.28 -7.42
N LEU A 138 -18.20 4.62 -6.39
CA LEU A 138 -19.14 3.52 -6.63
C LEU A 138 -20.37 3.98 -7.43
N THR A 139 -20.92 5.15 -7.11
CA THR A 139 -22.00 5.74 -7.90
C THR A 139 -21.56 6.16 -9.30
N ASN A 140 -20.36 6.70 -9.47
CA ASN A 140 -19.84 7.06 -10.80
C ASN A 140 -19.54 5.84 -11.68
N ASP A 141 -19.05 4.75 -11.10
CA ASP A 141 -18.74 3.49 -11.79
C ASP A 141 -20.04 2.80 -12.23
N ILE A 142 -21.04 2.75 -11.33
CA ILE A 142 -22.40 2.31 -11.68
C ILE A 142 -22.94 3.18 -12.81
N GLN A 143 -22.83 4.51 -12.70
CA GLN A 143 -23.32 5.44 -13.72
C GLN A 143 -22.65 5.20 -15.08
N LYS A 144 -21.31 5.11 -15.11
CA LYS A 144 -20.55 4.86 -16.32
C LYS A 144 -20.95 3.53 -16.96
N TRP A 145 -21.13 2.48 -16.17
CA TRP A 145 -21.59 1.20 -16.68
C TRP A 145 -23.00 1.29 -17.28
N LEU A 146 -23.92 1.99 -16.62
CA LEU A 146 -25.29 2.19 -17.11
C LEU A 146 -25.26 2.96 -18.44
N ASP A 147 -24.44 4.01 -18.54
CA ASP A 147 -24.24 4.79 -19.76
C ASP A 147 -23.66 3.94 -20.90
N GLU A 148 -22.60 3.15 -20.63
CA GLU A 148 -21.95 2.27 -21.59
C GLU A 148 -22.90 1.17 -22.12
N LYS A 149 -23.79 0.67 -21.27
CA LYS A 149 -24.81 -0.33 -21.65
C LYS A 149 -26.08 0.29 -22.21
N SER A 150 -26.16 1.62 -22.32
CA SER A 150 -27.35 2.34 -22.79
C SER A 150 -28.61 1.97 -22.00
N VAL A 151 -28.46 1.74 -20.70
CA VAL A 151 -29.57 1.46 -19.78
C VAL A 151 -30.27 2.77 -19.45
N ILE A 152 -31.60 2.76 -19.40
CA ILE A 152 -32.39 3.93 -18.99
C ILE A 152 -32.43 3.97 -17.46
N TYR A 153 -31.98 5.08 -16.88
CA TYR A 153 -31.97 5.25 -15.43
C TYR A 153 -32.22 6.70 -15.00
N GLU A 154 -32.67 6.86 -13.76
CA GLU A 154 -32.72 8.14 -13.05
C GLU A 154 -31.83 8.12 -11.81
N LYS A 155 -31.21 9.25 -11.50
CA LYS A 155 -30.36 9.43 -10.31
C LYS A 155 -31.17 10.00 -9.15
N GLU A 156 -30.78 9.64 -7.93
CA GLU A 156 -31.39 10.16 -6.71
C GLU A 156 -32.93 9.98 -6.72
N TYR A 157 -33.44 8.80 -7.08
CA TYR A 157 -34.88 8.58 -7.23
C TYR A 157 -35.56 8.42 -5.86
N TRP A 158 -36.69 9.09 -5.60
CA TRP A 158 -37.42 8.95 -4.33
C TRP A 158 -38.91 8.73 -4.54
N PHE A 159 -39.52 8.06 -3.56
CA PHE A 159 -40.97 7.97 -3.44
C PHE A 159 -41.43 8.89 -2.31
N GLU A 160 -42.56 9.56 -2.50
CA GLU A 160 -43.10 10.51 -1.51
C GLU A 160 -43.45 9.83 -0.17
N ASP A 161 -43.84 8.56 -0.21
CA ASP A 161 -44.23 7.74 0.92
C ASP A 161 -43.06 6.94 1.55
N CYS A 162 -41.92 6.80 0.85
CA CYS A 162 -40.68 6.24 1.42
C CYS A 162 -39.92 7.32 2.21
N ARG A 163 -40.23 7.50 3.50
CA ARG A 163 -39.65 8.59 4.30
C ARG A 163 -39.35 8.22 5.76
N ASN A 164 -38.39 8.94 6.35
CA ASN A 164 -38.17 8.95 7.81
C ASN A 164 -38.67 10.27 8.42
N GLN A 165 -38.07 11.40 8.00
CA GLN A 165 -38.58 12.76 8.22
C GLN A 165 -38.79 13.48 6.90
N LYS A 166 -37.88 13.23 5.95
CA LYS A 166 -37.98 13.59 4.53
C LYS A 166 -37.98 12.30 3.69
N PRO A 167 -38.43 12.37 2.42
CA PRO A 167 -38.24 11.28 1.46
C PRO A 167 -36.80 10.80 1.42
N LEU A 168 -36.61 9.49 1.32
CA LEU A 168 -35.32 8.84 1.26
C LEU A 168 -34.99 8.54 -0.22
N PRO A 169 -34.03 9.26 -0.83
CA PRO A 169 -33.64 9.00 -2.21
C PRO A 169 -32.82 7.72 -2.30
N PHE A 170 -33.01 7.01 -3.40
CA PHE A 170 -32.21 5.89 -3.86
C PHE A 170 -31.17 6.37 -4.88
N ASP A 171 -29.98 5.77 -4.91
CA ASP A 171 -28.89 6.29 -5.76
C ASP A 171 -29.24 6.22 -7.25
N PHE A 172 -29.79 5.09 -7.70
CA PHE A 172 -30.28 4.92 -9.07
C PHE A 172 -31.60 4.15 -9.14
N ALA A 173 -32.47 4.54 -10.07
CA ALA A 173 -33.63 3.79 -10.50
C ALA A 173 -33.46 3.38 -11.97
N VAL A 174 -33.62 2.10 -12.26
CA VAL A 174 -33.44 1.54 -13.60
C VAL A 174 -34.79 1.21 -14.20
N PHE A 175 -35.00 1.61 -15.44
CA PHE A 175 -36.25 1.47 -16.15
C PHE A 175 -36.10 0.56 -17.37
N GLU A 176 -37.12 -0.23 -17.64
CA GLU A 176 -37.25 -1.05 -18.85
C GLU A 176 -38.67 -0.90 -19.37
N ASN A 177 -38.82 -0.47 -20.63
CA ASN A 177 -40.12 -0.19 -21.25
C ASN A 177 -41.00 0.77 -20.42
N ASP A 178 -40.41 1.85 -19.88
CA ASP A 178 -41.04 2.84 -19.00
C ASP A 178 -41.56 2.31 -17.66
N GLU A 179 -41.28 1.05 -17.31
CA GLU A 179 -41.58 0.48 -16.00
C GLU A 179 -40.32 0.42 -15.12
N LEU A 180 -40.47 0.70 -13.83
CA LEU A 180 -39.39 0.59 -12.85
C LEU A 180 -39.02 -0.88 -12.70
N LYS A 181 -37.82 -1.24 -13.18
CA LYS A 181 -37.30 -2.60 -13.11
C LYS A 181 -36.63 -2.88 -11.77
N MET A 182 -35.79 -1.96 -11.29
CA MET A 182 -35.04 -2.12 -10.05
C MET A 182 -34.49 -0.80 -9.51
N LEU A 183 -34.13 -0.81 -8.23
CA LEU A 183 -33.40 0.26 -7.56
C LEU A 183 -31.98 -0.22 -7.21
N ILE A 184 -31.02 0.70 -7.23
CA ILE A 184 -29.61 0.43 -6.89
C ILE A 184 -29.16 1.38 -5.78
N GLU A 185 -28.49 0.83 -4.76
CA GLU A 185 -27.82 1.56 -3.68
C GLU A 185 -26.32 1.26 -3.67
N ALA A 186 -25.52 2.30 -3.55
CA ALA A 186 -24.08 2.27 -3.37
C ALA A 186 -23.73 2.38 -1.87
N ASP A 187 -23.60 1.24 -1.20
CA ASP A 187 -23.37 1.17 0.24
C ASP A 187 -21.92 1.53 0.61
N GLY A 188 -21.70 2.80 0.92
CA GLY A 188 -20.44 3.30 1.46
C GLY A 188 -19.99 2.61 2.77
N GLN A 189 -18.72 2.82 3.16
CA GLN A 189 -18.15 2.30 4.43
C GLN A 189 -19.00 2.63 5.66
N GLN A 190 -19.77 3.72 5.60
CA GLN A 190 -20.61 4.26 6.67
C GLN A 190 -21.80 3.35 7.04
N HIS A 191 -22.19 2.42 6.15
CA HIS A 191 -23.20 1.39 6.44
C HIS A 191 -22.63 0.26 7.31
N PHE A 192 -21.32 0.05 7.25
CA PHE A 192 -20.62 -1.06 7.89
C PHE A 192 -19.85 -0.63 9.14
N GLU A 193 -19.31 0.60 9.15
CA GLU A 193 -18.52 1.13 10.25
C GLU A 193 -18.90 2.56 10.63
N PRO A 194 -18.82 2.91 11.92
CA PRO A 194 -18.99 4.27 12.37
C PRO A 194 -17.85 5.19 11.87
N PHE A 195 -18.21 6.42 11.48
CA PHE A 195 -17.25 7.41 10.98
C PHE A 195 -16.12 7.71 11.98
N ARG A 196 -14.91 7.25 11.66
CA ARG A 196 -13.72 7.45 12.51
C ARG A 196 -13.28 8.93 12.61
N TYR A 197 -13.71 9.78 11.67
CA TYR A 197 -13.39 11.21 11.63
C TYR A 197 -14.19 12.05 12.65
N ILE A 198 -15.37 11.59 13.08
CA ILE A 198 -16.14 12.26 14.13
C ILE A 198 -15.44 11.99 15.46
N LYS A 199 -14.82 13.02 16.04
CA LYS A 199 -14.08 12.92 17.32
C LYS A 199 -14.99 12.61 18.52
N ASP A 200 -16.26 13.02 18.44
CA ASP A 200 -17.28 12.77 19.45
C ASP A 200 -17.89 11.36 19.29
N LEU A 201 -17.66 10.50 20.29
CA LEU A 201 -18.13 9.12 20.30
C LEU A 201 -19.66 9.00 20.27
N LYS A 202 -20.40 9.87 20.97
CA LYS A 202 -21.86 9.80 21.01
C LYS A 202 -22.46 10.18 19.67
N LYS A 203 -21.97 11.26 19.05
CA LYS A 203 -22.42 11.68 17.71
C LYS A 203 -22.09 10.64 16.64
N ARG A 204 -20.95 9.98 16.78
CA ARG A 204 -20.52 8.90 15.89
C ARG A 204 -21.49 7.70 15.94
N GLU A 205 -21.84 7.25 17.13
CA GLU A 205 -22.81 6.16 17.33
C GLU A 205 -24.22 6.53 16.85
N GLU A 206 -24.66 7.76 17.12
CA GLU A 206 -25.96 8.25 16.69
C GLU A 206 -26.08 8.30 15.15
N SER A 207 -25.05 8.80 14.47
CA SER A 207 -24.98 8.83 13.00
C SER A 207 -25.05 7.42 12.40
N PHE A 208 -24.34 6.47 13.01
CA PHE A 208 -24.38 5.06 12.57
C PHE A 208 -25.76 4.45 12.77
N ARG A 209 -26.40 4.70 13.92
CA ARG A 209 -27.77 4.23 14.20
C ARG A 209 -28.80 4.83 13.23
N LEU A 210 -28.68 6.10 12.89
CA LEU A 210 -29.55 6.77 11.92
C LEU A 210 -29.40 6.19 10.52
N THR A 211 -28.17 5.87 10.10
CA THR A 211 -27.88 5.25 8.80
C THR A 211 -28.57 3.89 8.71
N ARG A 212 -28.36 3.01 9.69
CA ARG A 212 -29.04 1.70 9.76
C ARG A 212 -30.57 1.81 9.78
N LYS A 213 -31.11 2.84 10.44
CA LYS A 213 -32.57 3.09 10.46
C LYS A 213 -33.08 3.44 9.06
N ARG A 214 -32.38 4.32 8.32
CA ARG A 214 -32.76 4.69 6.95
C ARG A 214 -32.69 3.51 5.99
N ASP A 215 -31.66 2.67 6.11
CA ASP A 215 -31.54 1.44 5.33
C ASP A 215 -32.70 0.48 5.58
N SER A 216 -33.07 0.32 6.85
CA SER A 216 -34.21 -0.52 7.21
C SER A 216 -35.51 -0.03 6.58
N ILE A 217 -35.74 1.28 6.51
CA ILE A 217 -36.93 1.85 5.87
C ILE A 217 -36.92 1.57 4.36
N LYS A 218 -35.79 1.80 3.68
CA LYS A 218 -35.65 1.51 2.24
C LYS A 218 -35.89 0.03 1.94
N ASN A 219 -35.31 -0.87 2.73
CA ASN A 219 -35.44 -2.31 2.55
C ASN A 219 -36.88 -2.79 2.74
N GLU A 220 -37.55 -2.35 3.81
CA GLU A 220 -38.96 -2.67 4.07
C GLU A 220 -39.87 -2.11 2.97
N TYR A 221 -39.59 -0.90 2.48
CA TYR A 221 -40.34 -0.29 1.39
C TYR A 221 -40.25 -1.10 0.09
N CYS A 222 -39.04 -1.49 -0.31
CA CYS A 222 -38.83 -2.29 -1.52
C CYS A 222 -39.53 -3.65 -1.41
N LYS A 223 -39.44 -4.32 -0.25
CA LYS A 223 -40.13 -5.58 0.01
C LYS A 223 -41.65 -5.43 -0.07
N LYS A 224 -42.22 -4.40 0.55
CA LYS A 224 -43.67 -4.17 0.58
C LYS A 224 -44.24 -3.91 -0.82
N ASN A 225 -43.50 -3.17 -1.64
CA ASN A 225 -43.93 -2.81 -3.00
C ASN A 225 -43.45 -3.80 -4.07
N SER A 226 -42.82 -4.91 -3.67
CA SER A 226 -42.25 -5.92 -4.59
C SER A 226 -41.26 -5.32 -5.61
N ILE A 227 -40.50 -4.31 -5.20
CA ILE A 227 -39.48 -3.66 -6.03
C ILE A 227 -38.13 -4.35 -5.79
N PRO A 228 -37.44 -4.85 -6.83
CA PRO A 228 -36.08 -5.35 -6.70
C PRO A 228 -35.10 -4.26 -6.25
N LEU A 229 -34.34 -4.52 -5.19
CA LEU A 229 -33.31 -3.62 -4.67
C LEU A 229 -31.95 -4.32 -4.72
N LEU A 230 -31.02 -3.76 -5.50
CA LEU A 230 -29.63 -4.17 -5.54
C LEU A 230 -28.79 -3.24 -4.66
N ARG A 231 -28.08 -3.80 -3.68
CA ARG A 231 -27.13 -3.04 -2.85
C ARG A 231 -25.72 -3.50 -3.20
N ILE A 232 -24.87 -2.55 -3.60
CA ILE A 232 -23.48 -2.82 -3.93
C ILE A 232 -22.61 -2.22 -2.82
N PRO A 233 -21.87 -3.02 -2.06
CA PRO A 233 -21.00 -2.49 -1.01
C PRO A 233 -19.73 -1.86 -1.59
N TYR A 234 -19.21 -0.83 -0.92
CA TYR A 234 -18.03 -0.08 -1.35
C TYR A 234 -16.76 -0.92 -1.52
N PHE A 235 -16.67 -2.07 -0.85
CA PHE A 235 -15.53 -2.98 -0.94
C PHE A 235 -15.62 -3.95 -2.13
N ASP A 236 -16.73 -3.95 -2.85
CA ASP A 236 -16.98 -4.86 -3.99
C ASP A 236 -16.93 -4.11 -5.33
N ILE A 237 -16.13 -3.05 -5.37
CA ILE A 237 -16.01 -2.13 -6.51
C ILE A 237 -15.46 -2.82 -7.75
N ASP A 238 -14.54 -3.78 -7.56
CA ASP A 238 -13.91 -4.52 -8.67
C ASP A 238 -14.89 -5.47 -9.38
N ASN A 239 -15.98 -5.87 -8.70
CA ASN A 239 -17.00 -6.76 -9.26
C ASN A 239 -18.28 -6.03 -9.69
N VAL A 240 -18.31 -4.69 -9.63
CA VAL A 240 -19.50 -3.88 -10.02
C VAL A 240 -20.04 -4.29 -11.38
N ASN A 241 -19.16 -4.48 -12.36
CA ASN A 241 -19.53 -4.88 -13.71
C ASN A 241 -20.23 -6.25 -13.73
N GLU A 242 -19.72 -7.22 -12.97
CA GLU A 242 -20.27 -8.57 -12.91
C GLU A 242 -21.60 -8.58 -12.16
N ILE A 243 -21.68 -7.88 -11.03
CA ILE A 243 -22.89 -7.75 -10.21
C ILE A 243 -24.02 -7.12 -11.03
N LEU A 244 -23.74 -6.01 -11.73
CA LEU A 244 -24.72 -5.34 -12.58
C LEU A 244 -25.13 -6.21 -13.77
N SER A 245 -24.17 -6.89 -14.43
CA SER A 245 -24.48 -7.80 -15.55
C SER A 245 -25.39 -8.95 -15.11
N ASN A 246 -25.10 -9.56 -13.96
CA ASN A 246 -25.90 -10.65 -13.39
C ASN A 246 -27.29 -10.17 -12.95
N ALA A 247 -27.37 -9.01 -12.28
CA ALA A 247 -28.63 -8.46 -11.82
C ALA A 247 -29.55 -8.04 -12.97
N MET A 248 -28.99 -7.57 -14.08
CA MET A 248 -29.74 -7.16 -15.27
C MET A 248 -29.91 -8.28 -16.31
N LEU A 249 -29.39 -9.48 -16.06
CA LEU A 249 -29.39 -10.63 -16.98
C LEU A 249 -28.80 -10.29 -18.37
N ILE A 250 -27.87 -9.35 -18.44
CA ILE A 250 -27.17 -9.00 -19.68
C ILE A 250 -26.07 -10.04 -19.89
N PRO A 251 -26.03 -10.79 -21.01
CA PRO A 251 -24.98 -11.78 -21.25
C PRO A 251 -23.61 -11.12 -21.13
N SER A 252 -22.72 -11.70 -20.31
CA SER A 252 -21.31 -11.33 -20.34
C SER A 252 -20.82 -11.61 -21.76
N GLN A 253 -20.28 -10.59 -22.44
CA GLN A 253 -19.61 -10.82 -23.71
C GLN A 253 -18.36 -11.64 -23.43
N ALA A 254 -18.50 -12.96 -23.48
CA ALA A 254 -17.40 -13.87 -23.63
C ALA A 254 -16.68 -13.52 -24.93
N SER A 255 -15.39 -13.28 -24.80
CA SER A 255 -14.44 -12.99 -25.86
C SER A 255 -14.51 -14.05 -26.97
N GLU A 256 -15.19 -13.72 -28.06
CA GLU A 256 -14.94 -14.34 -29.36
C GLU A 256 -13.63 -13.79 -29.92
N ASN A 257 -12.51 -14.41 -29.56
CA ASN A 257 -11.29 -14.29 -30.36
C ASN A 257 -11.34 -15.37 -31.45
N LYS A 258 -11.54 -14.87 -32.68
CA LYS A 258 -11.34 -15.55 -33.96
C LYS A 258 -9.88 -15.92 -34.19
#